data_AF-A0A7W9GDU2-F1
#
_entry.id   AF-A0A7W9GDU2-F1
#
_cell.length_a   1.000
_cell.length_b   1.000
_cell.length_c   1.000
_cell.angle_alpha   90.00
_cell.angle_beta   90.00
_cell.angle_gamma   90.00
#
_symmetry.space_group_name_H-M   'P 1'
#
loop_
_entity.id
_entity.type
_entity.pdbx_description
1 polymer ?
#
loop_
_entity_poly.entity_id
_entity_poly.type
_entity_poly.pdbx_seq_one_letter_code
_entity_poly.pdbx_strand_id
1 'polypeptide(L)'
;MTVEPNEVTEVLNRPLSRELLARDVARLAYVAKDGTPRNIPIIFAWNGSEIVMSTPKNAPKLQALSENPMVALTIDTEAHPPRILLIRGRAELDFVDGIPDEYLQATST
;
A
#
# COMPACT_ATOMS: atom_id res chain seq x y z
N MET A 1 6.80 -15.26 -15.00
CA MET A 1 7.88 -14.28 -15.17
C MET A 1 8.19 -13.73 -13.80
N THR A 2 9.32 -14.15 -13.22
CA THR A 2 9.81 -13.59 -11.96
C THR A 2 10.37 -12.22 -12.31
N VAL A 3 9.90 -11.17 -11.65
CA VAL A 3 10.49 -9.83 -11.78
C VAL A 3 11.66 -9.79 -10.83
N GLU A 4 12.84 -9.42 -11.31
CA GLU A 4 14.03 -9.36 -10.47
C GLU A 4 13.95 -8.15 -9.52
N PRO A 5 14.46 -8.22 -8.28
CA PRO A 5 14.38 -7.10 -7.32
C PRO A 5 14.90 -5.77 -7.89
N ASN A 6 15.95 -5.80 -8.71
CA ASN A 6 16.51 -4.62 -9.36
C ASN A 6 15.54 -3.97 -10.35
N GLU A 7 14.71 -4.76 -11.04
CA GLU A 7 13.69 -4.25 -11.97
C GLU A 7 12.57 -3.54 -11.18
N VAL A 8 12.19 -4.06 -10.01
CA VAL A 8 11.21 -3.39 -9.13
C VAL A 8 11.76 -2.04 -8.65
N THR A 9 12.99 -2.00 -8.17
CA THR A 9 13.62 -0.76 -7.71
C THR A 9 13.74 0.27 -8.83
N GLU A 10 14.07 -0.16 -10.05
CA GLU A 10 14.12 0.72 -11.22
C GLU A 10 12.74 1.33 -11.52
N VAL A 11 11.69 0.50 -11.59
CA VAL A 11 10.31 0.95 -11.83
C VAL A 11 9.83 1.92 -10.74
N LEU A 12 10.06 1.62 -9.45
CA LEU A 12 9.63 2.47 -8.35
C LEU A 12 10.37 3.82 -8.30
N ASN A 13 11.57 3.91 -8.89
CA ASN A 13 12.33 5.15 -8.97
C ASN A 13 12.02 6.02 -10.20
N ARG A 14 11.19 5.55 -11.14
CA ARG A 14 10.74 6.37 -12.26
C ARG A 14 9.98 7.60 -11.76
N PRO A 15 10.08 8.78 -12.43
CA PRO A 15 9.43 10.01 -11.96
C PRO A 15 7.93 9.85 -11.69
N LEU A 16 7.21 9.18 -12.59
CA LEU A 16 5.78 8.92 -12.43
C LEU A 16 5.47 8.07 -11.19
N SER A 17 6.28 7.04 -10.92
CA SER A 17 6.11 6.19 -9.74
C SER A 17 6.35 6.98 -8.46
N ARG A 18 7.36 7.87 -8.45
CA ARG A 18 7.64 8.75 -7.31
C ARG A 18 6.51 9.75 -7.05
N GLU A 19 5.94 10.33 -8.10
CA GLU A 19 4.76 11.19 -7.99
C GLU A 19 3.56 10.46 -7.39
N LEU A 20 3.31 9.21 -7.82
CA LEU A 20 2.20 8.41 -7.31
C LEU A 20 2.46 7.95 -5.87
N LEU A 21 3.67 7.51 -5.54
CA LEU A 21 4.07 7.13 -4.17
C LEU A 21 4.01 8.30 -3.16
N ALA A 22 3.95 9.53 -3.63
CA ALA A 22 3.79 10.73 -2.80
C ALA A 22 2.31 11.13 -2.56
N ARG A 23 1.34 10.36 -3.05
CA ARG A 23 -0.09 10.60 -2.81
C ARG A 23 -0.55 9.99 -1.48
N ASP A 24 -1.67 10.49 -0.96
CA ASP A 24 -2.18 10.06 0.35
C ASP A 24 -2.93 8.73 0.32
N VAL A 25 -3.65 8.44 -0.78
CA VAL A 25 -4.63 7.33 -0.83
C VAL A 25 -4.29 6.34 -1.93
N ALA A 26 -4.40 5.06 -1.59
CA ALA A 26 -4.31 3.93 -2.48
C ALA A 26 -5.56 3.04 -2.37
N ARG A 27 -5.73 2.13 -3.34
CA ARG A 27 -6.76 1.09 -3.35
C ARG A 27 -6.09 -0.23 -2.99
N LEU A 28 -6.38 -0.78 -1.81
CA LEU A 28 -5.84 -2.05 -1.32
C LEU A 28 -6.81 -3.18 -1.58
N ALA A 29 -6.38 -4.13 -2.42
CA ALA A 29 -7.06 -5.38 -2.64
C ALA A 29 -6.47 -6.50 -1.77
N TYR A 30 -7.35 -7.28 -1.13
CA TYR A 30 -6.99 -8.44 -0.30
C TYR A 30 -8.09 -9.50 -0.35
N VAL A 31 -7.80 -10.72 0.10
CA VAL A 31 -8.77 -11.81 0.20
C VAL A 31 -9.38 -11.80 1.60
N ALA A 32 -10.71 -11.72 1.71
CA ALA A 32 -11.40 -11.84 2.99
C ALA A 32 -11.40 -13.28 3.52
N LYS A 33 -11.79 -13.44 4.79
CA LYS A 33 -11.87 -14.75 5.47
C LYS A 33 -12.82 -15.74 4.79
N ASP A 34 -13.85 -15.23 4.11
CA ASP A 34 -14.79 -16.04 3.34
C ASP A 34 -14.27 -16.42 1.94
N GLY A 35 -13.02 -16.07 1.62
CA GLY A 35 -12.39 -16.31 0.33
C GLY A 35 -12.76 -15.29 -0.76
N THR A 36 -13.65 -14.34 -0.49
CA THR A 36 -14.06 -13.33 -1.47
C THR A 36 -13.04 -12.18 -1.59
N PRO A 37 -12.90 -11.55 -2.76
CA PRO A 37 -12.04 -10.39 -2.90
C PRO A 37 -12.65 -9.16 -2.21
N ARG A 38 -11.81 -8.36 -1.56
CA ARG A 38 -12.13 -7.04 -1.04
C ARG A 38 -11.22 -6.00 -1.67
N ASN A 39 -11.74 -4.80 -1.87
CA ASN A 39 -10.97 -3.63 -2.30
C ASN A 39 -11.42 -2.43 -1.47
N ILE A 40 -10.48 -1.77 -0.80
CA ILE A 40 -10.77 -0.64 0.09
C ILE A 40 -9.82 0.53 -0.20
N PRO A 41 -10.26 1.79 -0.02
CA PRO A 41 -9.34 2.91 0.07
C PRO A 41 -8.52 2.78 1.37
N ILE A 42 -7.24 3.13 1.30
CA ILE A 42 -6.35 3.17 2.45
C ILE A 42 -5.37 4.32 2.32
N ILE A 43 -5.14 5.04 3.43
CA ILE A 43 -4.08 6.04 3.50
C ILE A 43 -2.76 5.30 3.65
N PHE A 44 -1.71 5.74 2.97
CA PHE A 44 -0.38 5.13 3.05
C PHE A 44 0.73 6.18 3.11
N ALA A 45 1.93 5.75 3.47
CA ALA A 45 3.17 6.50 3.33
C ALA A 45 4.22 5.65 2.60
N TRP A 46 5.07 6.29 1.80
CA TRP A 46 6.25 5.65 1.21
C TRP A 46 7.51 6.11 1.94
N ASN A 47 8.18 5.19 2.64
CA ASN A 47 9.38 5.51 3.43
C ASN A 47 10.70 5.36 2.65
N GLY A 48 10.64 5.01 1.36
CA GLY A 48 11.82 4.78 0.51
C GLY A 48 12.11 3.30 0.25
N SER A 49 11.56 2.39 1.06
CA SER A 49 11.68 0.93 0.90
C SER A 49 10.33 0.21 0.95
N GLU A 50 9.39 0.73 1.73
CA GLU A 50 8.13 0.07 2.05
C GLU A 50 6.95 1.04 1.94
N ILE A 51 5.78 0.44 1.66
CA ILE A 51 4.50 1.13 1.76
C ILE A 51 3.94 0.84 3.14
N VAL A 52 3.91 1.88 3.98
CA VAL A 52 3.44 1.80 5.35
C VAL A 52 1.97 2.20 5.40
N MET A 53 1.15 1.39 6.05
CA MET A 53 -0.27 1.63 6.23
C MET A 53 -0.62 1.50 7.71
N SER A 54 -1.36 2.48 8.26
CA SER A 54 -1.88 2.42 9.63
C SER A 54 -3.38 2.13 9.64
N THR A 55 -3.82 1.30 10.58
CA THR A 55 -5.22 0.93 10.74
C THR A 55 -5.54 0.61 12.20
N PRO A 56 -6.78 0.84 12.67
CA PRO A 56 -7.18 0.42 14.02
C PRO A 56 -6.98 -1.08 14.26
N LYS A 57 -6.58 -1.46 15.48
CA LYS A 57 -6.30 -2.86 15.89
C LYS A 57 -7.51 -3.80 15.72
N ASN A 58 -8.72 -3.27 15.58
CA ASN A 58 -9.95 -4.04 15.34
C ASN A 58 -10.41 -4.07 13.86
N ALA A 59 -9.60 -3.57 12.93
CA ALA A 59 -9.98 -3.52 11.52
C ALA A 59 -10.19 -4.94 10.95
N PRO A 60 -11.31 -5.24 10.27
CA PRO A 60 -11.63 -6.59 9.78
C PRO A 60 -10.57 -7.19 8.87
N LYS A 61 -9.83 -6.34 8.12
CA LYS A 61 -8.76 -6.77 7.23
C LYS A 61 -7.57 -7.42 7.96
N LEU A 62 -7.32 -7.09 9.23
CA LEU A 62 -6.17 -7.62 9.97
C LEU A 62 -6.25 -9.14 10.14
N GLN A 63 -7.44 -9.67 10.46
CA GLN A 63 -7.63 -11.11 10.58
C GLN A 63 -7.44 -11.81 9.22
N ALA A 64 -8.00 -11.24 8.15
CA ALA A 64 -7.85 -11.77 6.82
C ALA A 64 -6.38 -11.77 6.35
N LEU A 65 -5.66 -10.67 6.58
CA LEU A 65 -4.24 -10.54 6.23
C LEU A 65 -3.33 -11.44 7.06
N SER A 66 -3.71 -11.77 8.30
CA SER A 66 -2.97 -12.74 9.11
C SER A 66 -3.05 -14.17 8.56
N GLU A 67 -4.16 -14.51 7.89
CA GLU A 67 -4.36 -15.83 7.25
C GLU A 67 -3.80 -15.87 5.82
N ASN A 68 -3.99 -14.79 5.06
CA ASN A 68 -3.46 -14.62 3.72
C ASN A 68 -2.87 -13.20 3.54
N PRO A 69 -1.55 -13.05 3.60
CA PRO A 69 -0.91 -11.74 3.56
C PRO A 69 -0.74 -11.20 2.13
N MET A 70 -1.18 -11.91 1.10
CA MET A 70 -1.01 -11.47 -0.27
C MET A 70 -1.96 -10.32 -0.60
N VAL A 71 -1.40 -9.22 -1.12
CA VAL A 71 -2.12 -8.00 -1.43
C VAL A 71 -1.76 -7.46 -2.82
N ALA A 72 -2.68 -6.68 -3.38
CA ALA A 72 -2.40 -5.80 -4.50
C ALA A 72 -2.79 -4.37 -4.14
N LEU A 73 -2.00 -3.41 -4.60
CA LEU A 73 -2.18 -1.98 -4.35
C LEU A 73 -2.21 -1.24 -5.69
N THR A 74 -3.21 -0.39 -5.85
CA THR A 74 -3.28 0.56 -6.97
C THR A 74 -3.19 1.97 -6.43
N ILE A 75 -2.26 2.76 -6.98
CA ILE A 75 -2.18 4.20 -6.75
C ILE A 75 -2.42 4.90 -8.08
N ASP A 76 -3.47 5.70 -8.16
CA ASP A 76 -3.96 6.26 -9.41
C ASP A 76 -4.53 7.66 -9.26
N THR A 77 -4.77 8.28 -10.41
CA THR A 77 -5.40 9.60 -10.53
C THR A 77 -6.65 9.53 -11.38
N GLU A 78 -7.65 10.33 -11.02
CA GLU A 78 -8.94 10.41 -11.70
C GLU A 78 -8.86 11.22 -13.01
N ALA A 79 -7.87 12.11 -13.14
CA ALA A 79 -7.70 13.00 -14.29
C ALA A 79 -7.13 12.28 -15.53
N HIS A 80 -7.45 12.81 -16.73
CA HIS A 80 -6.93 12.30 -18.01
C HIS A 80 -5.67 13.07 -18.47
N PRO A 81 -4.62 12.38 -18.97
CA PRO A 81 -4.47 10.93 -19.02
C PRO A 81 -4.25 10.32 -17.62
N PRO A 82 -4.82 9.13 -17.34
CA PRO A 82 -4.72 8.51 -16.03
C PRO A 82 -3.27 8.09 -15.76
N ARG A 83 -2.79 8.39 -14.56
CA ARG A 83 -1.53 7.91 -14.02
C ARG A 83 -1.84 6.76 -13.07
N ILE A 84 -1.16 5.63 -13.23
CA ILE A 84 -1.46 4.39 -12.50
C ILE A 84 -0.15 3.67 -12.14
N LEU A 85 -0.01 3.31 -10.87
CA LEU A 85 1.04 2.43 -10.36
C LEU A 85 0.38 1.20 -9.73
N LEU A 86 0.80 0.02 -10.18
CA LEU A 86 0.27 -1.27 -9.73
C LEU A 86 1.37 -2.02 -8.98
N ILE A 87 1.08 -2.41 -7.76
CA ILE A 87 2.03 -3.09 -6.88
C ILE A 87 1.37 -4.37 -6.37
N ARG A 88 2.13 -5.46 -6.33
CA ARG A 88 1.74 -6.70 -5.65
C ARG A 88 2.80 -7.02 -4.63
N GLY A 89 2.38 -7.52 -3.48
CA GLY A 89 3.30 -7.80 -2.38
C GLY A 89 2.67 -8.64 -1.28
N ARG A 90 3.42 -8.75 -0.19
CA ARG A 90 3.00 -9.37 1.06
C ARG A 90 2.87 -8.26 2.09
N ALA A 91 1.73 -8.21 2.78
CA ALA A 91 1.56 -7.33 3.92
C ALA A 91 2.17 -7.97 5.17
N GLU A 92 2.99 -7.20 5.89
CA GLU A 92 3.46 -7.56 7.22
C GLU A 92 2.64 -6.78 8.25
N LEU A 93 2.25 -7.44 9.33
CA LEU A 93 1.44 -6.86 10.39
C LEU A 93 2.32 -6.60 11.60
N ASP A 94 2.55 -5.32 11.91
CA ASP A 94 3.22 -4.89 13.12
C ASP A 94 2.24 -4.17 14.06
N PHE A 95 2.30 -4.51 15.34
CA PHE A 95 1.42 -3.97 16.37
C PHE A 95 2.18 -2.95 17.20
N VAL A 96 2.00 -1.68 16.86
CA VAL A 96 2.59 -0.56 17.60
C VAL A 96 1.60 0.07 18.58
N ASP A 97 2.13 0.78 19.57
CA ASP A 97 1.35 1.68 20.42
C ASP A 97 1.44 3.11 19.85
N GLY A 98 0.29 3.75 19.67
CA GLY A 98 0.22 5.09 19.08
C GLY A 98 0.16 5.11 17.55
N ILE A 99 0.64 6.20 16.96
CA ILE A 99 0.67 6.44 15.51
C ILE A 99 2.10 6.17 15.02
N PRO A 100 2.31 5.39 13.94
CA PRO A 100 3.65 5.17 13.38
C PRO A 100 4.35 6.48 13.00
N ASP A 101 5.67 6.52 13.14
CA ASP A 101 6.48 7.72 12.86
C ASP A 101 6.31 8.23 11.43
N GLU A 102 6.09 7.33 10.46
CA GLU A 102 5.84 7.67 9.05
C GLU A 102 4.60 8.55 8.88
N TYR A 103 3.60 8.39 9.75
CA TYR A 103 2.38 9.19 9.73
C TYR A 103 2.52 10.52 10.48
N LEU A 104 3.48 10.63 11.41
CA LEU A 104 3.82 11.89 12.08
C LEU A 104 4.57 12.84 11.13
N GLN A 105 5.35 12.30 10.19
CA GLN A 105 6.03 13.10 9.17
C GLN A 105 5.09 13.56 8.04
N ALA A 106 4.09 12.74 7.69
CA ALA A 106 3.17 13.02 6.59
C ALA A 106 2.09 14.09 6.90
N THR A 107 1.90 14.49 8.17
CA THR A 107 0.83 15.44 8.57
C THR A 107 1.24 16.92 8.62
N SER A 108 2.42 17.27 8.10
CA SER A 108 2.84 18.68 8.00
C SER A 108 2.53 19.24 6.61
N THR A 109 1.29 19.61 6.34
CA THR A 109 0.96 20.60 5.30
C THR A 109 -0.22 21.46 5.73
#